data_AF-A0A920M2C0-F1
#
_entry.id   AF-A0A920M2C0-F1
#
_cell.length_a   1.000
_cell.length_b   1.000
_cell.length_c   1.000
_cell.angle_alpha   90.00
_cell.angle_beta   90.00
_cell.angle_gamma   90.00
#
_symmetry.space_group_name_H-M   'P 1'
#
loop_
_entity.id
_entity.type
_entity.pdbx_description
1 polymer ?
#
loop_
_entity_poly.entity_id
_entity_poly.type
_entity_poly.pdbx_seq_one_letter_code
_entity_poly.pdbx_strand_id
1 'polypeptide(L)'
;MSIFISIASYQDPLLESTVFSAIHNADNPNNLVFGICDQSSNIKDLSAYNAQSEISMSTLILYFRRDHVGLRKSHQSLFQDEEFYLQIDSHTQFDKH
;
A
#
# COMPACT_ATOMS: atom_id res chain seq x y z
N MET A 1 16.74 -5.29 -0.78
CA MET A 1 15.55 -6.00 -0.32
C MET A 1 14.35 -5.15 -0.59
N SER A 2 13.44 -5.59 -1.45
CA SER A 2 12.19 -4.89 -1.79
C SER A 2 10.99 -5.74 -1.38
N ILE A 3 9.95 -5.08 -0.87
CA ILE A 3 8.75 -5.73 -0.35
C ILE A 3 7.54 -5.14 -1.06
N PHE A 4 6.80 -5.98 -1.78
CA PHE A 4 5.50 -5.62 -2.31
C PHE A 4 4.41 -5.87 -1.27
N ILE A 5 3.75 -4.80 -0.84
CA ILE A 5 2.65 -4.82 0.13
C ILE A 5 1.33 -4.73 -0.65
N SER A 6 0.56 -5.82 -0.61
CA SER A 6 -0.77 -5.90 -1.23
C SER A 6 -1.86 -5.61 -0.21
N ILE A 7 -2.67 -4.59 -0.47
CA ILE A 7 -3.77 -4.16 0.39
C ILE A 7 -5.07 -4.10 -0.40
N ALA A 8 -6.09 -4.79 0.07
CA ALA A 8 -7.46 -4.62 -0.40
C ALA A 8 -8.27 -3.81 0.63
N SER A 9 -8.98 -2.79 0.17
CA SER A 9 -9.84 -1.91 0.97
C SER A 9 -11.24 -1.83 0.38
N TYR A 10 -12.24 -1.82 1.26
CA TYR A 10 -13.63 -1.57 0.91
C TYR A 10 -14.24 -0.61 1.93
N GLN A 11 -14.36 0.66 1.55
CA GLN A 11 -14.86 1.73 2.41
C GLN A 11 -14.14 1.82 3.78
N ASP A 12 -12.86 1.44 3.84
CA ASP A 12 -12.11 1.43 5.10
C ASP A 12 -11.48 2.81 5.36
N PRO A 13 -11.90 3.54 6.42
CA PRO A 13 -11.32 4.83 6.76
C PRO A 13 -9.87 4.73 7.27
N LEU A 14 -9.41 3.54 7.66
CA LEU A 14 -8.08 3.30 8.24
C LEU A 14 -7.01 2.97 7.19
N LEU A 15 -7.36 2.79 5.91
CA LEU A 15 -6.41 2.48 4.84
C LEU A 15 -5.22 3.45 4.82
N GLU A 16 -5.51 4.73 4.95
CA GLU A 16 -4.50 5.79 4.98
C GLU A 16 -3.55 5.60 6.18
N SER A 17 -4.10 5.37 7.38
CA SER A 17 -3.31 5.11 8.59
C SER A 17 -2.45 3.84 8.45
N THR A 18 -2.97 2.80 7.81
CA THR A 18 -2.23 1.55 7.54
C THR A 18 -1.00 1.81 6.69
N VAL A 19 -1.17 2.49 5.53
CA VAL A 19 -0.05 2.87 4.64
C VAL A 19 0.95 3.76 5.37
N PHE A 20 0.45 4.74 6.14
CA PHE A 20 1.30 5.62 6.92
C PHE A 20 2.13 4.90 7.95
N SER A 21 1.53 3.99 8.73
CA SER A 21 2.24 3.21 9.74
C SER A 21 3.32 2.35 9.10
N ALA A 22 3.05 1.72 7.95
CA ALA A 22 4.03 0.93 7.21
C ALA A 22 5.23 1.77 6.76
N ILE A 23 4.99 2.97 6.20
CA ILE A 23 6.05 3.87 5.73
C ILE A 23 6.87 4.43 6.88
N HIS A 24 6.24 4.89 7.96
CA HIS A 24 6.92 5.59 9.06
C HIS A 24 7.65 4.66 10.03
N ASN A 25 7.21 3.40 10.13
CA ASN A 25 7.77 2.44 11.08
C ASN A 25 8.75 1.47 10.44
N ALA A 26 8.94 1.52 9.11
CA ALA A 26 9.93 0.73 8.41
C ALA A 26 11.34 1.32 8.54
N ASP A 27 12.34 0.47 8.79
CA ASP A 27 13.76 0.85 8.80
C ASP A 27 14.22 1.48 7.48
N ASN A 28 13.68 0.99 6.35
CA ASN A 28 14.02 1.45 5.01
C ASN A 28 12.75 1.61 4.16
N PRO A 29 12.06 2.75 4.26
CA PRO A 29 10.77 2.96 3.59
C PRO A 29 10.85 2.87 2.04
N ASN A 30 12.00 3.21 1.47
CA ASN A 30 12.26 3.14 0.02
C ASN A 30 12.19 1.72 -0.57
N ASN A 31 12.23 0.70 0.30
CA ASN A 31 12.12 -0.69 -0.11
C ASN A 31 10.66 -1.16 -0.24
N LEU A 32 9.69 -0.33 0.15
CA LEU A 32 8.27 -0.69 0.14
C LEU A 32 7.61 -0.27 -1.19
N VAL A 33 6.88 -1.20 -1.79
CA VAL A 33 6.05 -0.98 -2.97
C VAL A 33 4.61 -1.35 -2.60
N PHE A 34 3.63 -0.49 -2.88
CA PHE A 34 2.24 -0.75 -2.49
C PHE A 34 1.34 -0.99 -3.70
N GLY A 35 0.66 -2.15 -3.69
CA GLY A 35 -0.48 -2.42 -4.56
C GLY A 35 -1.79 -2.30 -3.78
N ILE A 36 -2.53 -1.22 -4.00
CA ILE A 36 -3.74 -0.92 -3.25
C ILE A 36 -4.96 -0.94 -4.18
N CYS A 37 -5.92 -1.82 -3.89
CA CYS A 37 -7.27 -1.63 -4.42
C CYS A 37 -8.15 -1.05 -3.34
N ASP A 38 -8.56 0.19 -3.55
CA ASP A 38 -9.52 0.88 -2.71
C ASP A 38 -10.88 0.98 -3.43
N GLN A 39 -11.87 0.32 -2.85
CA GLN A 39 -13.28 0.37 -3.29
C GLN A 39 -14.11 1.33 -2.43
N SER A 40 -13.47 2.33 -1.82
CA SER A 40 -14.16 3.42 -1.13
C SER A 40 -14.94 4.31 -2.12
N SER A 41 -16.06 4.88 -1.66
CA SER A 41 -16.79 5.89 -2.43
C SER A 41 -15.96 7.16 -2.62
N ASN A 42 -15.05 7.45 -1.68
CA ASN A 42 -14.14 8.59 -1.69
C ASN A 42 -12.69 8.10 -1.65
N ILE A 43 -12.10 7.83 -2.82
CA ILE A 43 -10.69 7.45 -2.91
C ILE A 43 -9.83 8.65 -2.59
N LYS A 44 -8.97 8.49 -1.60
CA LYS A 44 -7.92 9.44 -1.28
C LYS A 44 -6.68 9.15 -2.13
N ASP A 45 -6.08 10.20 -2.67
CA ASP A 45 -4.78 10.07 -3.33
C ASP A 45 -3.68 10.02 -2.28
N LEU A 46 -3.28 8.80 -1.90
CA LEU A 46 -2.18 8.58 -0.96
C LEU A 46 -0.79 8.82 -1.61
N SER A 47 -0.70 9.04 -2.93
CA SER A 47 0.59 9.31 -3.58
C SER A 47 1.20 10.65 -3.16
N ALA A 48 0.35 11.61 -2.76
CA ALA A 48 0.75 12.88 -2.19
C ALA A 48 1.60 12.73 -0.91
N TYR A 49 1.47 11.62 -0.19
CA TYR A 49 2.20 11.38 1.04
C TYR A 49 3.67 10.99 0.85
N ASN A 50 4.07 10.61 -0.37
CA ASN A 50 5.47 10.46 -0.74
C ASN A 50 6.23 11.79 -0.73
N ALA A 51 5.53 12.91 -0.96
CA ALA A 51 6.14 14.22 -1.09
C ALA A 51 6.28 14.96 0.25
N GLN A 52 5.59 14.49 1.30
CA GLN A 52 5.45 15.22 2.55
C GLN A 52 6.44 14.79 3.63
N SER A 53 7.12 13.66 3.43
CA SER A 53 8.29 13.29 4.23
C SER A 53 9.54 13.94 3.65
N GLU A 54 10.33 14.63 4.47
CA GLU A 54 11.65 15.17 4.11
C GLU A 54 12.69 14.10 3.69
N ILE A 55 12.28 12.84 3.70
CA ILE A 55 12.98 11.69 3.14
C ILE A 55 12.53 11.56 1.68
N SER A 56 13.47 11.58 0.73
CA SER A 56 13.20 11.29 -0.68
C SER A 56 12.63 9.87 -0.81
N MET A 57 11.32 9.73 -0.64
CA MET A 57 10.61 8.46 -0.62
C MET A 57 10.14 8.09 -2.03
N SER A 58 10.69 7.00 -2.56
CA SER A 58 10.27 6.45 -3.86
C SER A 58 9.24 5.32 -3.68
N THR A 59 8.24 5.52 -2.83
CA THR A 59 7.19 4.52 -2.61
C THR A 59 6.21 4.55 -3.78
N LEU A 60 6.17 3.52 -4.60
CA LEU A 60 5.20 3.44 -5.69
C LEU A 60 3.86 2.94 -5.13
N ILE A 61 2.80 3.74 -5.30
CA ILE A 61 1.43 3.38 -4.91
C ILE A 61 0.58 3.25 -6.18
N LEU A 62 0.04 2.06 -6.42
CA LEU A 62 -0.82 1.78 -7.56
C LEU A 62 -2.27 1.63 -7.12
N TYR A 63 -3.19 2.43 -7.69
CA TYR A 63 -4.63 2.40 -7.43
C TYR A 63 -5.39 1.67 -8.53
N PHE A 64 -6.33 0.82 -8.13
CA PHE A 64 -7.29 0.22 -9.06
C PHE A 64 -8.71 0.27 -8.52
N ARG A 65 -9.66 0.68 -9.36
CA ARG A 65 -11.09 0.45 -9.15
C ARG A 65 -11.53 -0.71 -10.06
N ARG A 66 -11.98 -1.81 -9.48
CA ARG A 66 -12.76 -2.81 -10.21
C ARG A 66 -13.92 -3.33 -9.36
N ASP A 67 -15.04 -3.44 -10.04
CA ASP A 67 -16.22 -4.23 -9.72
C ASP A 67 -15.85 -5.67 -9.32
N HIS A 68 -16.59 -6.18 -8.35
CA HIS A 68 -16.26 -7.33 -7.53
C HIS A 68 -15.93 -8.61 -8.34
N VAL A 69 -15.08 -9.47 -7.75
CA VAL A 69 -14.80 -10.91 -8.04
C VAL A 69 -13.34 -11.24 -8.43
N GLY A 70 -12.52 -10.31 -8.93
CA GLY A 70 -11.15 -10.61 -9.41
C GLY A 70 -9.96 -10.13 -8.57
N LEU A 71 -10.22 -9.48 -7.43
CA LEU A 71 -9.27 -8.57 -6.79
C LEU A 71 -7.92 -9.21 -6.44
N ARG A 72 -7.88 -10.27 -5.63
CA ARG A 72 -6.60 -10.85 -5.18
C ARG A 72 -5.73 -11.42 -6.32
N LYS A 73 -6.34 -12.01 -7.35
CA LYS A 73 -5.62 -12.47 -8.55
C LYS A 73 -5.08 -11.33 -9.40
N SER A 74 -5.77 -10.19 -9.43
CA SER A 74 -5.37 -9.00 -10.19
C SER A 74 -4.24 -8.21 -9.49
N HIS A 75 -4.11 -8.33 -8.17
CA HIS A 75 -3.01 -7.70 -7.41
C HIS A 75 -1.70 -8.45 -7.53
N GLN A 76 -1.74 -9.79 -7.64
CA GLN A 76 -0.52 -10.58 -7.85
C GLN A 76 0.20 -10.25 -9.16
N SER A 77 -0.48 -9.71 -10.18
CA SER A 77 0.20 -9.28 -11.41
C SER A 77 0.96 -7.94 -11.28
N LEU A 78 0.77 -7.22 -10.18
CA LEU A 78 1.52 -5.99 -9.88
C LEU A 78 2.83 -6.29 -9.15
N PHE A 79 2.90 -7.45 -8.50
CA PHE A 79 4.15 -8.02 -8.06
C PHE A 79 4.98 -8.34 -9.29
N GLN A 80 6.15 -7.72 -9.37
CA GLN A 80 7.09 -7.96 -10.45
C GLN A 80 8.27 -8.73 -9.90
N ASP A 81 9.36 -8.03 -9.62
CA ASP A 81 10.63 -8.59 -9.19
C ASP A 81 10.96 -8.21 -7.74
N GLU A 82 9.96 -7.79 -6.96
CA GLU A 82 10.17 -7.55 -5.53
C GLU A 82 10.57 -8.85 -4.81
N GLU A 83 11.49 -8.73 -3.87
CA GLU A 83 12.08 -9.90 -3.20
C GLU A 83 11.06 -10.61 -2.28
N PHE A 84 10.11 -9.85 -1.72
CA PHE A 84 9.08 -10.36 -0.82
C PHE A 84 7.68 -9.87 -1.20
N TYR A 85 6.69 -10.73 -0.99
CA TYR A 85 5.27 -10.41 -1.13
C TYR A 85 4.58 -10.48 0.24
N LEU A 86 3.98 -9.37 0.68
CA LEU A 86 3.26 -9.25 1.94
C LEU A 86 1.81 -8.85 1.68
N GLN A 87 0.86 -9.68 2.10
CA GLN A 87 -0.57 -9.37 2.03
C GLN A 87 -1.11 -9.02 3.42
N ILE A 88 -1.78 -7.88 3.55
CA ILE A 88 -2.34 -7.40 4.82
C ILE A 88 -3.76 -6.85 4.64
N ASP A 89 -4.47 -6.70 5.76
CA ASP A 89 -5.76 -6.02 5.81
C ASP A 89 -5.58 -4.49 5.84
N SER A 90 -6.58 -3.75 5.35
CA SER A 90 -6.57 -2.28 5.22
C SER A 90 -6.63 -1.50 6.53
N HIS A 91 -6.75 -2.19 7.67
CA HIS A 91 -6.76 -1.63 9.03
C HIS A 91 -5.63 -2.25 9.89
N THR A 92 -4.52 -2.61 9.24
CA THR A 92 -3.32 -3.11 9.92
C THR A 92 -2.49 -1.94 10.46
N GLN A 93 -1.87 -2.11 11.62
CA GLN A 93 -0.89 -1.15 12.15
C GLN A 93 0.46 -1.86 12.30
N PHE A 94 1.51 -1.24 11.76
CA PHE A 94 2.88 -1.72 11.89
C PHE A 94 3.49 -1.20 13.19
N ASP A 95 4.24 -2.05 13.89
CA ASP A 95 5.03 -1.61 15.05
C ASP A 95 6.36 -0.99 14.57
N LYS A 96 6.96 -0.14 15.40
CA LYS A 96 8.21 0.53 15.11
C LYS A 96 9.40 -0.42 15.30
N HIS A 97 10.26 -0.48 14.30
CA HIS A 97 11.57 -1.14 14.40
C HIS A 97 12.62 -0.24 15.05
#